data_AF-W6L523-F1
#
_entry.id   AF-W6L523-F1
#
_cell.length_a   1.000
_cell.length_b   1.000
_cell.length_c   1.000
_cell.angle_alpha   90.00
_cell.angle_beta   90.00
_cell.angle_gamma   90.00
#
_symmetry.space_group_name_H-M   'P 1'
#
loop_
_entity.id
_entity.type
_entity.pdbx_description
1 polymer ?
#
loop_
_entity_poly.entity_id
_entity_poly.type
_entity_poly.pdbx_seq_one_letter_code
_entity_poly.pdbx_strand_id
1 'polypeptide(L)'
;MAGMNLILNITCNPPEISIFGPIKESTIAKLNKKLPNSCSTTNTGKVPFEMVRKEDPPHWYGELRSQFASDDIGKSQLFVTLLDALEEDAAWSLHGTTAMTHDKEKCTYKFFFVRGTH
;
A
#
# COMPACT_ATOMS: atom_id res chain seq x y z
N MET A 1 -23.04 7.20 -13.91
CA MET A 1 -22.42 7.55 -12.62
C MET A 1 -21.03 6.94 -12.60
N ALA A 2 -19.98 7.74 -12.45
CA ALA A 2 -18.61 7.22 -12.47
C ALA A 2 -18.30 6.58 -11.11
N GLY A 3 -18.06 5.25 -11.09
CA GLY A 3 -17.55 4.58 -9.89
C GLY A 3 -16.22 5.20 -9.50
N MET A 4 -16.01 5.43 -8.20
CA MET A 4 -14.70 5.85 -7.71
C MET A 4 -13.78 4.64 -7.71
N ASN A 5 -12.63 4.77 -8.37
CA ASN A 5 -11.62 3.72 -8.47
C ASN A 5 -10.40 4.12 -7.64
N LEU A 6 -9.80 3.15 -6.95
CA LEU A 6 -8.56 3.30 -6.22
C LEU A 6 -7.59 2.23 -6.70
N ILE A 7 -6.35 2.63 -6.97
CA ILE A 7 -5.27 1.72 -7.39
C ILE A 7 -4.19 1.79 -6.34
N LEU A 8 -3.87 0.64 -5.75
CA LEU A 8 -2.78 0.46 -4.82
C LEU A 8 -1.67 -0.32 -5.51
N ASN A 9 -0.50 0.29 -5.64
CA ASN A 9 0.70 -0.37 -6.12
C ASN A 9 1.63 -0.62 -4.93
N ILE A 10 2.15 -1.82 -4.83
CA ILE A 10 3.15 -2.21 -3.84
C ILE A 10 4.29 -2.84 -4.60
N THR A 11 5.50 -2.29 -4.47
CA THR A 11 6.67 -2.88 -5.08
C THR A 11 7.67 -3.28 -4.01
N CYS A 12 8.08 -4.55 -3.99
CA CYS A 12 9.12 -5.06 -3.10
C CYS A 12 10.33 -5.47 -3.97
N ASN A 13 11.59 -5.29 -3.58
CA ASN A 13 12.19 -4.94 -2.29
C ASN A 13 13.17 -3.76 -2.50
N PRO A 14 13.17 -2.66 -1.69
CA PRO A 14 12.35 -2.40 -0.50
C PRO A 14 10.86 -2.17 -0.81
N PRO A 15 9.94 -2.32 0.16
CA PRO A 15 8.52 -2.04 -0.03
C PRO A 15 8.25 -0.55 -0.30
N GLU A 16 7.80 -0.26 -1.51
CA GLU A 16 7.33 1.02 -2.00
C GLU A 16 5.82 0.94 -2.21
N ILE A 17 5.05 1.82 -1.59
CA ILE A 17 3.58 1.82 -1.65
C ILE A 17 3.14 3.10 -2.36
N SER A 18 2.23 2.98 -3.32
CA SER A 18 1.62 4.11 -4.02
C SER A 18 0.12 3.93 -4.14
N ILE A 19 -0.66 4.94 -3.76
CA ILE A 19 -2.12 4.92 -3.78
C ILE A 19 -2.62 6.02 -4.71
N PHE A 20 -3.27 5.63 -5.79
CA PHE A 20 -3.86 6.52 -6.80
C PHE A 20 -5.38 6.49 -6.67
N GLY A 21 -6.00 7.67 -6.67
CA GLY A 21 -7.46 7.84 -6.55
C GLY A 21 -7.87 8.52 -5.25
N PRO A 22 -9.18 8.72 -5.05
CA PRO A 22 -9.70 9.46 -3.91
C PRO A 22 -9.58 8.61 -2.63
N ILE A 23 -8.72 9.01 -1.71
CA ILE A 23 -8.57 8.38 -0.39
C ILE A 23 -8.68 9.44 0.70
N LYS A 24 -9.32 9.10 1.83
CA LYS A 24 -9.45 10.00 2.97
C LYS A 24 -8.12 10.13 3.70
N GLU A 25 -7.83 11.32 4.20
CA GLU A 25 -6.63 11.54 5.03
C GLU A 25 -6.67 10.73 6.34
N SER A 26 -7.86 10.42 6.87
CA SER A 26 -8.02 9.50 8.01
C SER A 26 -7.44 8.12 7.72
N THR A 27 -7.64 7.62 6.49
CA THR A 27 -7.12 6.32 6.05
C THR A 27 -5.61 6.38 5.94
N ILE A 28 -5.07 7.48 5.40
CA ILE A 28 -3.63 7.70 5.34
C ILE A 28 -3.00 7.75 6.74
N ALA A 29 -3.62 8.43 7.69
CA ALA A 29 -3.16 8.48 9.08
C ALA A 29 -3.15 7.09 9.74
N LYS A 30 -4.19 6.27 9.48
CA LYS A 30 -4.23 4.86 9.92
C LYS A 30 -3.10 4.04 9.30
N LEU A 31 -2.87 4.19 8.00
CA LEU A 31 -1.78 3.51 7.27
C LEU A 31 -0.41 3.89 7.84
N ASN A 32 -0.16 5.17 8.10
CA ASN A 32 1.08 5.64 8.74
C ASN A 32 1.34 4.97 10.09
N LYS A 33 0.29 4.62 10.84
CA LYS A 33 0.40 3.92 12.14
C LYS A 33 0.57 2.41 11.99
N LYS A 34 -0.14 1.78 11.05
CA LYS A 34 -0.16 0.30 10.91
C LYS A 34 1.03 -0.24 10.13
N LEU A 35 1.37 0.37 8.97
CA LEU A 35 2.37 -0.13 8.02
C LEU A 35 3.78 -0.37 8.60
N PRO A 36 4.32 0.47 9.50
CA PRO A 36 5.67 0.27 10.03
C PRO A 36 5.80 -1.01 10.86
N ASN A 37 4.69 -1.54 11.37
CA ASN A 37 4.63 -2.74 12.20
C ASN A 37 4.30 -4.01 11.39
N SER A 38 4.19 -3.90 10.05
CA SER A 38 3.67 -4.98 9.19
C SER A 38 4.73 -5.89 8.57
N CYS A 39 6.03 -5.56 8.66
CA CYS A 39 7.09 -6.42 8.13
C CYS A 39 8.09 -6.85 9.21
N SER A 40 8.69 -8.03 9.02
CA SER A 40 9.72 -8.60 9.89
C SER A 40 10.96 -7.70 9.95
N THR A 41 11.25 -7.21 11.15
CA THR A 41 12.29 -6.22 11.44
C THR A 41 13.70 -6.75 11.23
N THR A 42 14.49 -6.10 10.37
CA THR A 42 15.96 -6.12 10.42
C THR A 42 16.49 -4.72 10.12
N ASN A 43 16.30 -3.78 11.06
CA ASN A 43 17.30 -2.76 11.45
C ASN A 43 16.67 -1.79 12.48
N THR A 44 17.37 -1.54 13.57
CA THR A 44 17.04 -0.68 14.73
C THR A 44 17.13 0.83 14.44
N GLY A 45 16.97 1.23 13.17
CA GLY A 45 16.95 2.63 12.75
C GLY A 45 15.53 3.15 12.64
N LYS A 46 15.12 4.01 13.59
CA LYS A 46 13.83 4.73 13.66
C LYS A 46 13.63 5.68 12.48
N VAL A 47 13.51 5.18 11.25
CA VAL A 47 13.05 6.02 10.14
C VAL A 47 11.54 6.12 10.27
N PRO A 48 10.98 7.31 10.57
CA PRO A 48 9.54 7.48 10.59
C PRO A 48 9.02 7.24 9.17
N PHE A 49 8.13 6.27 9.04
CA PHE A 49 7.38 6.06 7.82
C PHE A 49 6.24 7.07 7.79
N GLU A 50 6.12 7.76 6.66
CA GLU A 50 5.01 8.66 6.40
C GLU A 50 4.66 8.61 4.92
N MET A 51 3.37 8.44 4.64
CA MET A 51 2.81 8.61 3.32
C MET A 51 2.84 10.09 2.95
N VAL A 52 3.57 10.43 1.91
CA VAL A 52 3.67 11.78 1.36
C VAL A 52 2.79 11.90 0.12
N ARG A 53 2.16 13.06 -0.06
CA ARG A 53 1.40 13.35 -1.27
C ARG A 53 2.35 13.85 -2.37
N LYS A 54 2.30 13.19 -3.53
CA LYS A 54 2.99 13.59 -4.76
C LYS A 54 1.98 14.16 -5.75
N GLU A 55 2.39 15.12 -6.58
CA GLU A 55 1.48 15.86 -7.46
C GLU A 55 1.49 15.39 -8.93
N ASP A 56 2.52 14.67 -9.38
CA ASP A 56 2.67 14.25 -10.78
C ASP A 56 2.84 12.73 -10.95
N PRO A 57 1.76 11.98 -11.24
CA PRO A 57 0.35 12.37 -11.08
C PRO A 57 -0.05 12.44 -9.59
N PRO A 58 -1.20 13.00 -9.20
CA PRO A 58 -1.59 13.09 -7.79
C PRO A 58 -1.77 11.72 -7.13
N HIS A 59 -0.92 11.38 -6.17
CA HIS A 59 -1.00 10.11 -5.43
C HIS A 59 -0.37 10.21 -4.04
N TRP A 60 -0.70 9.26 -3.17
CA TRP A 60 0.02 9.07 -1.91
C TRP A 60 1.13 8.05 -2.11
N TYR A 61 2.31 8.34 -1.57
CA TYR A 61 3.51 7.52 -1.72
C TYR A 61 4.17 7.31 -0.35
N GLY A 62 4.56 6.09 -0.05
CA GLY A 62 5.32 5.75 1.16
C GLY A 62 6.38 4.69 0.86
N GLU A 63 7.49 4.75 1.56
CA GLU A 63 8.63 3.86 1.32
C GLU A 63 9.18 3.33 2.64
N LEU A 64 9.20 2.00 2.79
CA LEU A 64 9.73 1.31 3.96
C LEU A 64 11.21 0.98 3.73
N ARG A 65 12.05 2.03 3.63
CA ARG A 65 13.49 1.95 3.27
C ARG A 65 14.34 1.01 4.14
N SER A 66 13.94 0.79 5.40
CA SER A 66 14.68 -0.02 6.35
C SER A 66 14.09 -1.43 6.55
N GLN A 67 13.06 -1.79 5.77
CA GLN A 67 12.38 -3.08 5.91
C GLN A 67 12.58 -3.90 4.64
N PHE A 68 12.96 -5.16 4.82
CA PHE A 68 13.02 -6.11 3.73
C PHE A 68 11.81 -7.04 3.82
N ALA A 69 10.95 -7.01 2.79
CA ALA A 69 9.90 -7.99 2.62
C ALA A 69 10.41 -9.13 1.70
N SER A 70 11.54 -9.73 2.07
CA SER A 70 12.18 -10.81 1.30
C SER A 70 11.33 -12.08 1.33
N ASP A 71 10.78 -12.40 2.50
CA ASP A 71 9.96 -13.59 2.72
C ASP A 71 8.48 -13.34 2.38
N ASP A 72 7.82 -14.36 1.84
CA ASP A 72 6.41 -14.28 1.41
C ASP A 72 5.45 -13.98 2.56
N ILE A 73 5.82 -14.30 3.80
CA ILE A 73 5.06 -13.96 5.01
C ILE A 73 5.03 -12.45 5.23
N GLY A 74 6.18 -11.76 5.09
CA GLY A 74 6.26 -10.31 5.27
C GLY A 74 5.47 -9.55 4.20
N LYS A 75 5.48 -10.04 2.96
CA LYS A 75 4.65 -9.50 1.86
C LYS A 75 3.16 -9.68 2.17
N SER A 76 2.77 -10.86 2.63
CA SER A 76 1.37 -11.17 2.94
C SER A 76 0.83 -10.31 4.09
N GLN A 77 1.60 -10.11 5.16
CA GLN A 77 1.21 -9.24 6.27
C GLN A 77 1.06 -7.77 5.84
N LEU A 78 1.94 -7.28 4.96
CA LEU A 78 1.82 -5.95 4.36
C LEU A 78 0.53 -5.80 3.56
N PHE A 79 0.20 -6.80 2.73
CA PHE A 79 -1.02 -6.79 1.92
C PHE A 79 -2.27 -6.77 2.79
N VAL A 80 -2.37 -7.67 3.77
CA VAL A 80 -3.51 -7.74 4.69
C VAL A 80 -3.69 -6.42 5.44
N THR A 81 -2.60 -5.84 5.97
CA THR A 81 -2.69 -4.56 6.69
C THR A 81 -3.27 -3.44 5.81
N LEU A 82 -2.89 -3.39 4.53
CA LEU A 82 -3.41 -2.42 3.57
C LEU A 82 -4.88 -2.66 3.23
N LEU A 83 -5.25 -3.92 3.00
CA LEU A 83 -6.62 -4.31 2.69
C LEU A 83 -7.57 -3.96 3.85
N ASP A 84 -7.22 -4.33 5.08
CA ASP A 84 -8.01 -4.04 6.28
C ASP A 84 -8.22 -2.53 6.47
N ALA A 85 -7.15 -1.74 6.28
CA ALA A 85 -7.23 -0.29 6.44
C ALA A 85 -8.14 0.38 5.39
N LEU A 86 -8.18 -0.14 4.17
CA LEU A 86 -9.02 0.37 3.09
C LEU A 86 -10.49 -0.07 3.24
N GLU A 87 -10.72 -1.29 3.71
CA GLU A 87 -12.05 -1.83 3.97
C GLU A 87 -12.76 -1.08 5.12
N GLU A 88 -12.06 -0.85 6.24
CA GLU A 88 -12.61 -0.18 7.43
C GLU A 88 -13.15 1.24 7.18
N ASP A 89 -12.52 2.03 6.30
CA ASP A 89 -12.73 3.49 6.25
C ASP A 89 -13.75 3.96 5.19
N ALA A 90 -14.02 3.16 4.15
CA ALA A 90 -14.77 3.63 2.99
C ALA A 90 -15.45 2.56 2.13
N ALA A 91 -15.59 1.31 2.59
CA ALA A 91 -16.22 0.24 1.80
C ALA A 91 -15.56 0.06 0.41
N TRP A 92 -14.22 0.18 0.37
CA TRP A 92 -13.46 -0.14 -0.83
C TRP A 92 -13.49 -1.65 -1.05
N SER A 93 -14.10 -2.09 -2.15
CA SER A 93 -14.16 -3.50 -2.52
C SER A 93 -13.03 -3.83 -3.48
N LEU A 94 -12.23 -4.84 -3.15
CA LEU A 94 -11.18 -5.34 -4.04
C LEU A 94 -11.84 -6.00 -5.26
N HIS A 95 -11.55 -5.48 -6.45
CA HIS A 95 -12.10 -5.98 -7.72
C HIS A 95 -11.11 -6.82 -8.51
N GLY A 96 -9.82 -6.60 -8.33
CA GLY A 96 -8.80 -7.36 -9.04
C GLY A 96 -7.41 -7.13 -8.51
N THR A 97 -6.54 -8.09 -8.78
CA THR A 97 -5.13 -8.03 -8.44
C THR A 97 -4.29 -8.45 -9.64
N THR A 98 -3.12 -7.84 -9.80
CA THR A 98 -2.11 -8.28 -10.77
C THR A 98 -0.74 -8.22 -10.11
N ALA A 99 0.13 -9.13 -10.48
CA ALA A 99 1.52 -9.12 -10.04
C ALA A 99 2.43 -9.14 -11.28
N MET A 100 3.51 -8.37 -11.21
CA MET A 100 4.53 -8.31 -12.25
C MET A 100 5.89 -8.47 -11.57
N THR A 101 6.60 -9.52 -11.96
CA THR A 101 7.99 -9.76 -11.55
C THR A 101 8.90 -9.10 -12.57
N HIS A 102 9.82 -8.27 -12.08
CA HIS A 102 10.85 -7.61 -12.89
C HIS A 102 12.16 -8.42 -12.84
N ASP A 103 13.06 -8.19 -13.79
CA ASP A 103 14.29 -8.96 -14.03
C ASP A 103 15.31 -9.02 -12.87
N LYS A 104 15.09 -8.29 -11.76
CA LYS A 104 16.02 -8.15 -10.62
C LYS A 104 15.41 -8.49 -9.26
N GLU A 105 14.52 -9.49 -9.22
CA GLU A 105 13.78 -9.92 -7.99
C GLU A 105 12.83 -8.84 -7.41
N LYS A 106 12.64 -7.72 -8.11
CA LYS A 106 11.65 -6.70 -7.75
C LYS A 106 10.27 -7.17 -8.24
N CYS A 107 9.29 -7.28 -7.36
CA CYS A 107 7.91 -7.66 -7.68
C CYS A 107 6.96 -6.50 -7.39
N THR A 108 6.20 -6.08 -8.39
CA THR A 108 5.13 -5.09 -8.24
C THR A 108 3.78 -5.79 -8.21
N TYR A 109 3.03 -5.57 -7.13
CA TYR A 109 1.66 -5.99 -6.95
C TYR A 109 0.75 -4.78 -7.13
N LYS A 110 -0.29 -4.92 -7.94
CA LYS A 110 -1.32 -3.90 -8.12
C LYS A 110 -2.66 -4.45 -7.67
N PHE A 111 -3.36 -3.67 -6.84
CA PHE A 111 -4.68 -3.96 -6.34
C PHE A 111 -5.63 -2.88 -6.85
N PHE A 112 -6.73 -3.31 -7.45
CA PHE A 112 -7.75 -2.43 -8.01
C PHE A 112 -8.98 -2.50 -7.10
N PHE A 113 -9.37 -1.37 -6.55
CA PHE A 113 -10.57 -1.25 -5.74
C PHE A 113 -11.59 -0.36 -6.42
N VAL A 114 -12.85 -0.65 -6.16
CA VAL A 114 -13.95 0.26 -6.50
C VAL A 114 -14.78 0.50 -5.25
N ARG A 115 -15.31 1.72 -5.17
CA ARG A 115 -16.28 2.08 -4.13
C ARG A 115 -17.67 2.03 -4.75
N GLY A 116 -18.45 1.02 -4.36
CA GLY A 116 -19.86 0.94 -4.68
C GLY A 116 -20.64 2.00 -3.89
N THR A 117 -21.51 2.75 -4.55
CA THR A 117 -22.61 3.43 -3.87
C THR A 117 -23.62 2.36 -3.48
N HIS A 118 -23.51 1.83 -2.26
CA HIS A 118 -24.61 1.11 -1.64
C HIS A 118 -25.65 2.12 -1.13
#